data_AF-A0A3L6SXU4-F1
#
_entry.id   AF-A0A3L6SXU4-F1
#
_cell.length_a   1.000
_cell.length_b   1.000
_cell.length_c   1.000
_cell.angle_alpha   90.00
_cell.angle_beta   90.00
_cell.angle_gamma   90.00
#
_symmetry.space_group_name_H-M   'P 1'
#
loop_
_entity.id
_entity.type
_entity.pdbx_description
1 polymer ?
#
loop_
_entity_poly.entity_id
_entity_poly.type
_entity_poly.pdbx_seq_one_letter_code
_entity_poly.pdbx_strand_id
1 'polypeptide(L)'
;MGLAVHTDSGFFTFITQSPVPGLQLLRRGPDRWVTVPAPPGAFVVVLGDLFQLLTNGRFRSAFHRAVVNRERDRISVPYFLGPPADMEVAPLASAVQLGRKAAFRAVTWPEYMGVRGKALRTDASALALLQVAEEEEDDGMPVPPKN
;
A
#
# COMPACT_ATOMS: atom_id res chain seq x y z
N MET A 1 -6.48 -16.64 14.60
CA MET A 1 -5.85 -15.86 13.51
C MET A 1 -4.40 -16.26 13.42
N GLY A 2 -3.86 -16.45 12.21
CA GLY A 2 -2.46 -16.86 12.01
C GLY A 2 -1.54 -15.65 11.78
N LEU A 3 -1.93 -14.75 10.88
CA LEU A 3 -1.29 -13.47 10.65
C LEU A 3 -2.35 -12.37 10.61
N ALA A 4 -2.14 -11.29 11.37
CA ALA A 4 -3.07 -10.17 11.49
C ALA A 4 -3.28 -9.42 10.16
N VAL A 5 -4.30 -8.56 10.11
CA VAL A 5 -4.56 -7.71 8.95
C VAL A 5 -3.43 -6.70 8.77
N HIS A 6 -2.85 -6.63 7.58
CA HIS A 6 -1.79 -5.67 7.25
C HIS A 6 -1.71 -5.42 5.74
N THR A 7 -0.92 -4.42 5.37
CA THR A 7 -0.34 -4.23 4.04
C THR A 7 1.16 -4.55 4.10
N ASP A 8 1.77 -4.80 2.94
CA ASP A 8 3.22 -4.97 2.84
C ASP A 8 3.91 -3.62 2.61
N SER A 9 5.10 -3.43 3.18
CA SER A 9 5.85 -2.17 3.07
C SER A 9 6.38 -1.91 1.65
N GLY A 10 6.86 -2.95 0.97
CA GLY A 10 7.68 -2.83 -0.24
C GLY A 10 6.91 -2.49 -1.51
N PHE A 11 7.48 -2.87 -2.66
CA PHE A 11 6.79 -2.74 -3.94
C PHE A 11 5.83 -3.90 -4.18
N PHE A 12 6.36 -5.12 -4.11
CA PHE A 12 5.62 -6.35 -4.37
C PHE A 12 6.02 -7.45 -3.41
N THR A 13 5.07 -8.32 -3.07
CA THR A 13 5.35 -9.58 -2.39
C THR A 13 4.90 -10.72 -3.27
N PHE A 14 5.82 -11.65 -3.55
CA PHE A 14 5.54 -12.88 -4.29
C PHE A 14 5.40 -14.02 -3.29
N ILE A 15 4.25 -14.66 -3.26
CA ILE A 15 3.93 -15.70 -2.28
C ILE A 15 3.70 -17.01 -3.01
N THR A 16 4.54 -18.00 -2.72
CA THR A 16 4.17 -19.41 -2.93
C THR A 16 3.53 -19.94 -1.66
N GLN A 17 2.54 -20.80 -1.80
CA GLN A 17 1.81 -21.35 -0.67
C GLN A 17 1.38 -22.79 -0.95
N SER A 18 1.29 -23.59 0.11
CA SER A 18 0.69 -24.92 0.05
C SER A 18 -0.79 -24.82 -0.38
N PRO A 19 -1.41 -25.91 -0.88
CA PRO A 19 -2.81 -25.90 -1.30
C PRO A 19 -3.81 -25.76 -0.14
N VAL A 20 -3.34 -25.56 1.10
CA VAL A 20 -4.18 -25.36 2.27
C VAL A 20 -4.66 -23.90 2.29
N PRO A 21 -5.99 -23.64 2.24
CA PRO A 21 -6.52 -22.29 2.27
C PRO A 21 -6.12 -21.54 3.54
N GLY A 22 -5.87 -20.23 3.42
CA GLY A 22 -5.59 -19.40 4.59
C GLY A 22 -5.27 -17.95 4.29
N LEU A 23 -4.66 -17.66 3.14
CA LEU A 23 -4.47 -16.27 2.70
C LEU A 23 -5.82 -15.66 2.32
N GLN A 24 -6.13 -14.49 2.86
CA GLN A 24 -7.31 -13.71 2.50
C GLN A 24 -6.92 -12.27 2.16
N LEU A 25 -7.50 -11.72 1.08
CA LEU A 25 -7.41 -10.31 0.74
C LEU A 25 -8.74 -9.62 1.03
N LEU A 26 -8.68 -8.35 1.43
CA LEU A 26 -9.84 -7.48 1.51
C LEU A 26 -10.15 -6.91 0.12
N ARG A 27 -11.28 -7.33 -0.47
CA ARG A 27 -11.80 -6.73 -1.70
C ARG A 27 -12.57 -5.47 -1.33
N ARG A 28 -12.17 -4.32 -1.90
CA ARG A 28 -12.87 -3.04 -1.77
C ARG A 28 -14.13 -3.00 -2.64
N GLY A 29 -15.13 -2.22 -2.23
CA GLY A 29 -16.48 -2.20 -2.80
C GLY A 29 -17.47 -2.52 -1.67
N PRO A 30 -18.27 -3.61 -1.74
CA PRO A 30 -18.69 -4.23 -0.49
C PRO A 30 -17.45 -4.87 0.13
N ASP A 31 -16.96 -4.25 1.21
CA ASP A 31 -15.77 -4.71 1.93
C ASP A 31 -15.96 -6.16 2.38
N ARG A 32 -15.16 -7.06 1.79
CA ARG A 32 -15.23 -8.48 2.09
C ARG A 32 -13.87 -9.15 2.02
N TRP A 33 -13.66 -10.08 2.93
CA TRP A 33 -12.51 -10.98 2.89
C TRP A 33 -12.75 -12.08 1.85
N VAL A 34 -11.80 -12.24 0.93
CA VAL A 34 -11.81 -13.26 -0.10
C VAL A 34 -10.60 -14.17 0.09
N THR A 35 -10.85 -15.47 0.23
CA THR A 35 -9.78 -16.47 0.29
C THR A 35 -9.11 -16.62 -1.07
N VAL A 36 -7.78 -16.54 -1.08
CA VAL A 36 -6.98 -16.65 -2.29
C VAL A 36 -6.80 -18.13 -2.66
N PRO A 37 -7.16 -18.54 -3.88
CA PRO A 37 -6.85 -19.87 -4.37
C PRO A 37 -5.33 -20.11 -4.40
N ALA A 38 -4.91 -21.36 -4.23
CA ALA A 38 -3.51 -21.78 -4.34
C ALA A 38 -3.36 -22.86 -5.43
N PRO A 39 -3.47 -22.50 -6.72
CA PRO A 39 -3.20 -23.45 -7.80
C PRO A 39 -1.75 -23.95 -7.76
N PRO A 40 -1.49 -25.22 -8.07
CA PRO A 40 -0.12 -25.73 -8.18
C PRO A 40 0.72 -24.90 -9.15
N GLY A 41 1.94 -24.53 -8.74
CA GLY A 41 2.89 -23.78 -9.56
C GLY A 41 2.59 -22.28 -9.70
N ALA A 42 1.53 -21.76 -9.08
CA ALA A 42 1.20 -20.34 -9.14
C ALA A 42 1.87 -19.53 -8.00
N PHE A 43 2.13 -18.24 -8.28
CA PHE A 43 2.47 -17.24 -7.29
C PHE A 43 1.29 -16.30 -7.07
N VAL A 44 1.08 -15.90 -5.81
CA VAL A 44 0.25 -14.74 -5.50
C VAL A 44 1.17 -13.51 -5.48
N VAL A 45 0.78 -12.44 -6.18
CA VAL A 45 1.50 -11.16 -6.16
C VAL A 45 0.65 -10.15 -5.40
N VAL A 46 1.19 -9.62 -4.30
CA VAL A 46 0.57 -8.61 -3.45
C VAL A 46 1.29 -7.28 -3.67
N LEU A 47 0.53 -6.20 -3.88
CA LEU A 47 1.09 -4.86 -4.02
C LEU A 47 1.26 -4.21 -2.64
N GLY A 48 2.44 -3.63 -2.42
CA GLY A 48 2.80 -2.96 -1.17
C GLY A 48 2.70 -1.44 -1.23
N ASP A 49 2.93 -0.83 -0.07
CA ASP A 49 2.74 0.59 0.18
C ASP A 49 3.65 1.47 -0.66
N LEU A 50 4.92 1.10 -0.84
CA LEU A 50 5.83 1.89 -1.66
C LEU A 50 5.45 1.84 -3.14
N PHE A 51 4.80 0.79 -3.62
CA PHE A 51 4.27 0.79 -5.00
C PHE A 51 3.01 1.66 -5.13
N GLN A 52 2.16 1.69 -4.10
CA GLN A 52 1.05 2.63 -4.05
C GLN A 52 1.57 4.08 -4.07
N LEU A 53 2.62 4.39 -3.31
CA LEU A 53 3.28 5.69 -3.31
C LEU A 53 3.84 6.01 -4.70
N LEU A 54 4.65 5.11 -5.27
CA LEU A 54 5.28 5.26 -6.59
C LEU A 54 4.26 5.55 -7.69
N THR A 55 3.08 4.92 -7.63
CA THR A 55 2.02 5.08 -8.62
C THR A 55 1.01 6.18 -8.28
N ASN A 56 1.36 7.04 -7.33
CA ASN A 56 0.52 8.16 -6.87
C ASN A 56 -0.90 7.73 -6.48
N GLY A 57 -1.05 6.53 -5.90
CA GLY A 57 -2.35 5.99 -5.47
C GLY A 57 -3.17 5.30 -6.55
N ARG A 58 -2.69 5.23 -7.80
CA ARG A 58 -3.38 4.54 -8.91
C ARG A 58 -3.55 3.06 -8.62
N PHE A 59 -2.51 2.41 -8.08
CA PHE A 59 -2.60 1.06 -7.55
C PHE A 59 -2.58 1.12 -6.04
N ARG A 60 -3.52 0.42 -5.38
CA ARG A 60 -3.65 0.47 -3.92
C ARG A 60 -3.09 -0.78 -3.28
N SER A 61 -2.41 -0.62 -2.16
CA SER A 61 -1.97 -1.71 -1.30
C SER A 61 -3.14 -2.58 -0.89
N ALA A 62 -2.91 -3.88 -0.94
CA ALA A 62 -3.90 -4.87 -0.58
C ALA A 62 -3.80 -5.20 0.91
N PHE A 63 -4.86 -4.88 1.66
CA PHE A 63 -5.03 -5.44 2.99
C PHE A 63 -5.20 -6.95 2.88
N HIS A 64 -4.40 -7.68 3.61
CA HIS A 64 -4.43 -9.14 3.62
C HIS A 64 -4.16 -9.68 5.01
N ARG A 65 -4.56 -10.95 5.23
CA ARG A 65 -4.39 -11.68 6.49
C ARG A 65 -4.20 -13.16 6.23
N ALA A 66 -3.70 -13.90 7.21
CA ALA A 66 -3.69 -15.36 7.18
C ALA A 66 -4.59 -15.93 8.29
N VAL A 67 -5.61 -16.70 7.90
CA VAL A 67 -6.45 -17.45 8.82
C VAL A 67 -5.86 -18.85 9.06
N VAL A 68 -6.06 -19.38 10.26
CA VAL A 68 -5.59 -20.73 10.62
C VAL A 68 -6.53 -21.79 10.08
N ASN A 69 -5.98 -22.94 9.71
CA ASN A 69 -6.73 -24.15 9.43
C ASN A 69 -6.61 -25.09 10.65
N ARG A 70 -7.70 -25.76 11.05
CA ARG A 70 -7.72 -26.62 12.25
C ARG A 70 -7.21 -28.04 11.99
N GLU A 71 -7.15 -28.45 10.73
CA GLU A 71 -6.93 -29.85 10.33
C GLU A 71 -5.57 -30.05 9.66
N ARG A 72 -5.04 -29.01 9.00
CA ARG A 72 -3.81 -29.09 8.20
C ARG A 72 -2.93 -27.88 8.36
N ASP A 73 -1.62 -28.11 8.38
CA ASP A 73 -0.64 -27.05 8.37
C ASP A 73 -0.60 -26.33 7.03
N ARG A 74 -0.56 -24.99 7.08
CA ARG A 74 -0.36 -24.14 5.91
C ARG A 74 1.05 -23.57 5.93
N ILE A 75 1.80 -23.84 4.86
CA ILE A 75 3.14 -23.28 4.66
C ILE A 75 3.07 -22.27 3.52
N SER A 76 3.72 -21.12 3.67
CA SER A 76 3.89 -20.14 2.60
C SER A 76 5.29 -19.52 2.66
N VAL A 77 5.86 -19.26 1.48
CA VAL A 77 7.19 -18.65 1.34
C VAL A 77 7.02 -17.32 0.61
N PRO A 78 7.04 -16.18 1.34
CA PRO A 78 6.99 -14.87 0.75
C PRO A 78 8.40 -14.39 0.34
N TYR A 79 8.50 -13.80 -0.85
CA TYR A 79 9.64 -12.98 -1.27
C TYR A 79 9.19 -11.52 -1.36
N PHE A 80 9.81 -10.66 -0.55
CA PHE A 80 9.50 -9.23 -0.47
C PHE A 80 10.44 -8.44 -1.38
N LEU A 81 9.90 -7.83 -2.42
CA LEU A 81 10.62 -6.94 -3.32
C LEU A 81 10.40 -5.49 -2.88
N GLY A 82 11.49 -4.81 -2.49
CA GLY A 82 11.51 -3.41 -2.11
C GLY A 82 12.64 -2.64 -2.77
N PRO A 83 12.74 -1.31 -2.53
CA PRO A 83 13.86 -0.52 -3.05
C PRO A 83 15.16 -0.83 -2.31
N PRO A 84 16.32 -0.50 -2.90
CA PRO A 84 17.56 -0.28 -2.14
C PRO A 84 17.32 0.72 -1.00
N ALA A 85 18.07 0.58 0.10
CA ALA A 85 17.78 1.33 1.32
C ALA A 85 17.92 2.85 1.15
N ASP A 86 18.88 3.28 0.33
CA ASP A 86 19.24 4.67 0.04
C ASP A 86 18.49 5.26 -1.17
N MET A 87 17.71 4.45 -1.88
CA MET A 87 16.91 4.92 -3.00
C MET A 87 15.69 5.69 -2.48
N GLU A 88 15.54 6.91 -2.96
CA GLU A 88 14.33 7.69 -2.75
C GLU A 88 13.20 7.17 -3.65
N VAL A 89 12.06 6.86 -3.04
CA VAL A 89 10.82 6.51 -3.72
C VAL A 89 9.89 7.72 -3.70
N ALA A 90 9.54 8.20 -4.89
CA ALA A 90 8.61 9.32 -5.08
C ALA A 90 7.53 8.93 -6.11
N PRO A 91 6.37 9.60 -6.10
CA PRO A 91 5.38 9.42 -7.15
C PRO A 91 5.98 9.68 -8.54
N LEU A 92 5.76 8.76 -9.48
CA LEU A 92 6.23 8.91 -10.86
C LEU A 92 5.57 10.13 -11.49
N ALA A 93 6.35 10.94 -12.22
CA ALA A 93 5.83 12.11 -12.92
C ALA A 93 4.66 11.76 -13.85
N SER A 94 4.72 10.60 -14.53
CA SER A 94 3.65 10.09 -15.39
C SER A 94 2.39 9.62 -14.65
N ALA A 95 2.46 9.44 -13.32
CA ALA A 95 1.33 9.07 -12.47
C ALA A 95 0.66 10.29 -11.79
N VAL A 96 1.30 11.46 -11.86
CA VAL A 96 0.73 12.73 -11.39
C VAL A 96 0.00 13.39 -12.56
N GLN A 97 -1.25 13.81 -12.34
CA GLN A 97 -2.01 14.52 -13.37
C GLN A 97 -1.41 15.90 -13.64
N LEU A 98 -1.46 16.35 -14.89
CA LEU A 98 -0.94 17.67 -15.27
C LEU A 98 -1.65 18.76 -14.45
N GLY A 99 -0.86 19.65 -13.83
CA GLY A 99 -1.37 20.71 -12.97
C GLY A 99 -1.72 20.29 -11.54
N ARG A 100 -1.53 19.02 -11.16
CA ARG A 100 -1.74 18.53 -9.79
C ARG A 100 -0.41 18.30 -9.07
N LYS A 101 -0.42 18.45 -7.74
CA LYS A 101 0.69 18.06 -6.88
C LYS A 101 0.69 16.53 -6.67
N ALA A 102 1.85 15.98 -6.34
CA ALA A 102 1.98 14.60 -5.94
C ALA A 102 1.21 14.36 -4.62
N ALA A 103 0.46 13.26 -4.54
CA ALA A 103 -0.36 12.94 -3.37
C ALA A 103 0.48 12.49 -2.17
N PHE A 104 1.72 12.06 -2.40
CA PHE A 104 2.63 11.57 -1.38
C PHE A 104 3.98 12.27 -1.49
N ARG A 105 4.61 12.53 -0.34
CA ARG A 105 6.00 12.99 -0.31
C ARG A 105 6.96 11.85 -0.61
N ALA A 106 8.13 12.20 -1.11
CA ALA A 106 9.22 11.25 -1.32
C ALA A 106 9.76 10.70 0.01
N VAL A 107 10.20 9.43 -0.02
CA VAL A 107 10.78 8.73 1.15
C VAL A 107 11.83 7.70 0.73
N THR A 108 12.86 7.54 1.55
CA THR A 108 13.72 6.36 1.55
C THR A 108 13.09 5.20 2.33
N TRP A 109 13.63 3.98 2.18
CA TRP A 109 13.15 2.82 2.93
C TRP A 109 13.24 2.99 4.46
N PRO A 110 14.36 3.43 5.06
CA PRO A 110 14.44 3.67 6.50
C PRO A 110 13.42 4.70 6.99
N GLU A 111 13.20 5.78 6.25
CA GLU A 111 12.21 6.79 6.60
C GLU A 111 10.79 6.23 6.57
N TYR A 112 10.44 5.49 5.51
CA TYR A 112 9.15 4.82 5.42
C TYR A 112 8.94 3.85 6.60
N MET A 113 9.94 3.04 6.94
CA MET A 113 9.86 2.13 8.10
C MET A 113 9.72 2.88 9.42
N GLY A 114 10.39 4.02 9.57
CA GLY A 114 10.20 4.93 10.70
C GLY A 114 8.77 5.49 10.79
N VAL A 115 8.19 5.89 9.65
CA VAL A 115 6.80 6.35 9.57
C VAL A 115 5.82 5.22 9.86
N ARG A 116 6.05 4.02 9.32
CA ARG A 116 5.24 2.82 9.61
C ARG A 116 5.27 2.47 11.10
N GLY A 117 6.43 2.56 11.73
CA GLY A 117 6.56 2.38 13.18
C GLY A 117 5.78 3.42 13.99
N LYS A 118 5.70 4.68 13.52
CA LYS A 118 4.85 5.72 14.14
C LYS A 118 3.37 5.43 13.93
N ALA A 119 2.98 5.01 12.72
CA ALA A 119 1.59 4.70 12.35
C ALA A 119 0.98 3.62 13.24
N LEU A 120 1.78 2.62 13.68
CA LEU A 120 1.34 1.59 14.63
C LEU A 120 0.89 2.13 16.00
N ARG A 121 1.19 3.40 16.33
CA ARG A 121 0.77 4.08 17.56
C ARG A 121 -0.41 5.03 17.34
N THR A 122 -1.04 4.97 16.17
CA THR A 122 -2.12 5.85 15.75
C THR A 122 -3.20 5.05 15.00
N ASP A 123 -4.35 5.67 14.73
CA ASP A 123 -5.37 5.07 13.85
C ASP A 123 -5.11 5.33 12.35
N ALA A 124 -4.02 6.04 12.01
CA ALA A 124 -3.65 6.37 10.64
C ALA A 124 -2.77 5.27 10.01
N SER A 125 -2.92 5.07 8.70
CA SER A 125 -1.97 4.25 7.93
C SER A 125 -0.64 4.98 7.73
N ALA A 126 0.45 4.24 7.50
CA ALA A 126 1.76 4.83 7.18
C ALA A 126 1.68 5.76 5.96
N LEU A 127 0.92 5.36 4.93
CA LEU A 127 0.71 6.18 3.73
C LEU A 127 -0.08 7.45 4.02
N ALA A 128 -1.04 7.45 4.95
CA ALA A 128 -1.77 8.66 5.34
C ALA A 128 -0.83 9.70 5.98
N LEU A 129 0.17 9.25 6.76
CA LEU A 129 1.20 10.13 7.33
C LEU A 129 2.21 10.66 6.29
N LEU A 130 2.16 10.15 5.06
CA LEU A 130 2.99 10.59 3.93
C LEU A 130 2.21 11.42 2.90
N GLN A 131 0.90 11.58 3.08
CA GLN A 131 0.09 12.38 2.17
C GLN A 131 0.46 13.86 2.28
N VAL A 132 0.54 14.53 1.14
CA VAL A 132 0.73 15.98 1.06
C VAL A 132 -0.65 16.62 1.03
N ALA A 133 -0.87 17.69 1.81
CA ALA A 133 -2.12 18.43 1.78
C ALA A 133 -2.34 19.06 0.40
N GLU A 134 -3.56 19.00 -0.12
CA GLU A 134 -3.97 19.85 -1.23
C GLU A 134 -4.11 21.28 -0.68
N GLU A 135 -3.38 22.24 -1.24
CA GLU A 135 -3.71 23.65 -1.03
C GLU A 135 -4.99 23.90 -1.83
N GLU A 136 -6.02 24.44 -1.18
CA GLU A 136 -7.22 24.94 -1.87
C GLU A 136 -6.75 25.92 -2.95
N GLU A 137 -7.20 25.73 -4.19
CA GLU A 137 -7.04 26.75 -5.22
C GLU A 137 -7.70 28.02 -4.70
N ASP A 138 -6.90 29.03 -4.34
CA ASP A 138 -7.35 30.41 -4.21
C ASP A 138 -7.80 30.81 -5.61
N ASP A 139 -9.09 30.58 -5.88
CA ASP A 139 -9.79 30.93 -7.11
C ASP A 139 -9.86 32.46 -7.11
N GLY A 140 -8.72 33.07 -7.46
CA GLY A 140 -8.43 34.49 -7.35
C GLY A 140 -9.45 35.31 -8.11
N MET A 141 -10.58 35.57 -7.46
CA MET A 141 -11.60 36.48 -7.94
C MET A 141 -10.95 37.85 -8.04
N PRO A 142 -10.93 38.47 -9.23
CA PRO A 142 -10.34 39.79 -9.38
C PRO A 142 -11.09 40.77 -8.47
N VAL A 143 -10.35 41.38 -7.55
CA VAL A 143 -10.85 42.47 -6.71
C VAL A 143 -11.32 43.59 -7.64
N PRO A 144 -12.62 43.95 -7.66
CA PRO A 144 -13.09 45.01 -8.54
C PRO A 144 -12.42 46.33 -8.15
N PRO A 145 -12.05 47.17 -9.13
CA PRO A 145 -11.41 48.46 -8.85
C PRO A 145 -12.35 49.32 -8.00
N LYS A 146 -11.81 49.94 -6.96
CA LYS A 146 -12.52 50.94 -6.16
C LYS A 146 -12.69 52.20 -7.03
N ASN A 147 -13.94 52.54 -7.32
CA ASN A 147 -14.31 53.89 -7.77
C ASN A 147 -14.22 54.89 -6.62
#